data_AF-A0ABD5ZVY2-F1
#
_entry.id   AF-A0ABD5ZVY2-F1
#
_cell.length_a   1.000
_cell.length_b   1.000
_cell.length_c   1.000
_cell.angle_alpha   90.00
_cell.angle_beta   90.00
_cell.angle_gamma   90.00
#
_symmetry.space_group_name_H-M   'P 1'
#
loop_
_entity.id
_entity.type
_entity.pdbx_description
1 polymer ?
#
loop_
_entity_poly.entity_id
_entity_poly.type
_entity_poly.pdbx_seq_one_letter_code
_entity_poly.pdbx_strand_id
1 'polypeptide(L)'
;MSPFACHGPDGVDCSREEAWVLHAAMLDYVERTVDAGRSPDRAMAVIERVEGCEPLDPSDRALVREALTTYLPDAPARDHEPGRAILATLDGQRSSSQ
;
A
#
# COMPACT_ATOMS: atom_id res chain seq x y z
N MET A 1 4.93 11.08 -25.33
CA MET A 1 4.06 11.89 -24.46
C MET A 1 3.75 11.04 -23.25
N SER A 2 4.30 11.33 -22.06
CA SER A 2 3.93 10.62 -20.83
C SER A 2 3.36 11.61 -19.85
N PRO A 3 2.08 11.48 -19.46
CA PRO A 3 1.69 11.99 -18.16
C PRO A 3 0.52 11.18 -17.58
N PHE A 4 0.77 9.97 -17.10
CA PHE A 4 -0.01 9.46 -15.98
C PHE A 4 1.02 9.26 -14.87
N ALA A 5 1.16 10.27 -14.02
CA ALA A 5 1.78 10.03 -12.73
C ALA A 5 0.84 9.05 -12.04
N CYS A 6 1.21 7.78 -12.02
CA CYS A 6 0.46 6.75 -11.33
C CYS A 6 0.11 7.26 -9.93
N HIS A 7 -1.19 7.34 -9.62
CA HIS A 7 -1.61 7.73 -8.29
C HIS A 7 -1.83 6.53 -7.37
N GLY A 8 -1.55 5.31 -7.83
CA GLY A 8 -1.64 4.08 -7.05
C GLY A 8 -2.07 2.90 -7.91
N PRO A 9 -2.16 1.69 -7.33
CA PRO A 9 -2.59 0.51 -8.06
C PRO A 9 -4.05 0.61 -8.51
N ASP A 10 -4.34 0.08 -9.71
CA ASP A 10 -5.67 0.08 -10.29
C ASP A 10 -6.71 -0.54 -9.34
N GLY A 11 -7.81 0.20 -9.15
CA GLY A 11 -8.89 -0.18 -8.23
C GLY A 11 -8.61 0.14 -6.76
N VAL A 12 -7.65 1.02 -6.44
CA VAL A 12 -7.56 1.70 -5.13
C VAL A 12 -7.73 3.22 -5.27
N ASP A 13 -7.73 3.76 -6.50
CA ASP A 13 -7.99 5.19 -6.84
C ASP A 13 -7.41 6.17 -5.81
N CYS A 14 -6.14 5.95 -5.47
CA CYS A 14 -5.41 6.79 -4.55
C CYS A 14 -5.18 8.17 -5.19
N SER A 15 -5.15 9.22 -4.37
CA SER A 15 -4.51 10.49 -4.67
C SER A 15 -2.99 10.35 -4.64
N ARG A 16 -2.27 11.37 -5.11
CA ARG A 16 -0.80 11.37 -5.07
C ARG A 16 -0.23 11.22 -3.65
N GLU A 17 -0.87 11.83 -2.66
CA GLU A 17 -0.44 11.75 -1.27
C GLU A 17 -0.66 10.35 -0.71
N GLU A 18 -1.82 9.75 -1.00
CA GLU A 18 -2.11 8.35 -0.65
C GLU A 18 -1.14 7.39 -1.34
N ALA A 19 -0.81 7.60 -2.62
CA ALA A 19 0.20 6.81 -3.34
C ALA A 19 1.55 6.80 -2.62
N TRP A 20 1.98 7.98 -2.15
CA TRP A 20 3.26 8.14 -1.46
C TRP A 20 3.25 7.45 -0.10
N VAL A 21 2.17 7.59 0.68
CA VAL A 21 2.01 6.93 1.98
C VAL A 21 1.93 5.40 1.83
N LEU A 22 1.23 4.90 0.81
CA LEU A 22 1.18 3.48 0.49
C LEU A 22 2.59 2.92 0.21
N HIS A 23 3.35 3.62 -0.64
CA HIS A 23 4.71 3.23 -0.97
C HIS A 23 5.62 3.25 0.27
N ALA A 24 5.53 4.30 1.10
CA ALA A 24 6.30 4.40 2.35
C ALA A 24 5.98 3.26 3.34
N ALA A 25 4.70 2.94 3.52
CA ALA A 25 4.28 1.84 4.39
C ALA A 25 4.78 0.48 3.89
N MET A 26 4.77 0.27 2.57
CA MET A 26 5.28 -0.96 1.96
C MET A 26 6.80 -1.09 2.09
N LEU A 27 7.55 0.00 1.94
CA LEU A 27 9.00 0.01 2.19
C LEU A 27 9.32 -0.31 3.65
N ASP A 28 8.63 0.34 4.61
CA ASP A 28 8.79 0.05 6.04
C ASP A 28 8.49 -1.44 6.34
N TYR A 29 7.47 -2.02 5.69
CA TYR A 29 7.16 -3.44 5.83
C TYR A 29 8.28 -4.35 5.28
N VAL A 30 8.89 -3.99 4.16
CA VAL A 30 10.06 -4.70 3.60
C VAL A 30 11.23 -4.64 4.58
N GLU A 31 11.56 -3.45 5.08
CA GLU A 31 12.64 -3.25 6.04
C GLU A 31 12.43 -4.10 7.30
N ARG A 32 11.24 -4.03 7.92
CA ARG A 32 10.87 -4.85 9.08
C ARG A 32 10.92 -6.36 8.78
N THR A 33 10.57 -6.78 7.57
CA THR A 33 10.61 -8.19 7.16
C THR A 33 12.04 -8.70 7.05
N VAL A 34 12.94 -7.90 6.47
CA VAL A 34 14.36 -8.20 6.38
C VAL A 34 15.00 -8.23 7.77
N ASP A 35 14.70 -7.25 8.62
CA ASP A 35 15.20 -7.18 10.00
C ASP A 35 14.78 -8.40 10.84
N ALA A 36 13.61 -8.97 10.53
CA ALA A 36 13.12 -10.20 11.15
C ALA A 36 13.72 -11.49 10.54
N GLY A 37 14.67 -11.38 9.61
CA GLY A 37 15.33 -12.51 8.95
C GLY A 37 14.43 -13.28 7.97
N ARG A 38 13.35 -12.65 7.48
CA ARG A 38 12.42 -13.25 6.51
C ARG A 38 12.70 -12.73 5.10
N SER A 39 12.27 -13.48 4.08
CA SER A 39 12.37 -13.02 2.69
C SER A 39 11.35 -11.89 2.42
N PRO A 40 11.80 -10.76 1.82
CA PRO A 40 10.92 -9.66 1.43
C PRO A 40 10.31 -9.83 0.02
N ASP A 41 10.60 -10.90 -0.71
CA ASP A 41 10.28 -11.03 -2.15
C ASP A 41 8.80 -10.75 -2.46
N ARG A 42 7.90 -11.23 -1.60
CA ARG A 42 6.46 -11.01 -1.75
C ARG A 42 6.07 -9.54 -1.62
N ALA A 43 6.67 -8.83 -0.67
CA ALA A 43 6.40 -7.41 -0.43
C ALA A 43 7.04 -6.52 -1.50
N MET A 44 8.24 -6.88 -1.97
CA MET A 44 8.89 -6.25 -3.13
C MET A 44 8.01 -6.35 -4.39
N ALA A 45 7.45 -7.54 -4.65
CA ALA A 45 6.53 -7.72 -5.78
C ALA A 45 5.23 -6.88 -5.66
N VAL A 46 4.79 -6.53 -4.44
CA VAL A 46 3.67 -5.60 -4.25
C VAL A 46 4.10 -4.16 -4.53
N ILE A 47 5.30 -3.76 -4.12
CA ILE A 47 5.84 -2.42 -4.44
C ILE A 47 5.91 -2.23 -5.95
N GLU A 48 6.44 -3.19 -6.69
CA GLU A 48 6.52 -3.14 -8.15
C GLU A 48 5.13 -2.94 -8.79
N ARG A 49 4.11 -3.63 -8.29
CA ARG A 49 2.72 -3.45 -8.76
C ARG A 49 2.18 -2.07 -8.43
N VAL A 50 2.40 -1.58 -7.21
CA VAL A 50 1.98 -0.23 -6.77
C VAL A 50 2.63 0.84 -7.65
N GLU A 51 3.92 0.72 -7.94
CA GLU A 51 4.66 1.65 -8.80
C GLU A 51 4.26 1.56 -10.27
N GLY A 52 3.93 0.35 -10.73
CA GLY A 52 3.48 0.06 -12.10
C GLY A 52 2.00 0.35 -12.37
N CYS A 53 1.24 0.84 -11.38
CA CYS A 53 -0.23 0.93 -11.41
C CYS A 53 -0.96 -0.40 -11.65
N GLU A 54 -0.30 -1.53 -11.38
CA GLU A 54 -0.91 -2.83 -11.64
C GLU A 54 -2.01 -3.12 -10.61
N PRO A 55 -3.07 -3.85 -11.00
CA PRO A 55 -4.12 -4.23 -10.07
C PRO A 55 -3.57 -5.14 -8.97
N LEU A 56 -4.01 -4.88 -7.74
CA LEU A 56 -3.70 -5.71 -6.58
C LEU A 56 -4.72 -6.84 -6.43
N ASP A 57 -4.22 -8.07 -6.30
CA ASP A 57 -5.03 -9.24 -5.95
C ASP A 57 -5.47 -9.22 -4.47
N PRO A 58 -6.36 -10.12 -4.02
CA PRO A 58 -6.80 -10.15 -2.62
C PRO A 58 -5.68 -10.36 -1.60
N SER A 59 -4.62 -11.11 -1.95
CA SER A 59 -3.47 -11.33 -1.08
C SER A 59 -2.56 -10.11 -1.03
N ASP A 60 -2.35 -9.42 -2.15
CA ASP A 60 -1.67 -8.12 -2.22
C ASP A 60 -2.38 -7.10 -1.31
N ARG A 61 -3.71 -7.00 -1.42
CA ARG A 61 -4.53 -6.09 -0.61
C ARG A 61 -4.48 -6.41 0.88
N ALA A 62 -4.38 -7.69 1.24
CA ALA A 62 -4.20 -8.10 2.64
C ALA A 62 -2.84 -7.64 3.17
N LEU A 63 -1.78 -7.81 2.38
CA LEU A 63 -0.43 -7.41 2.74
C LEU A 63 -0.29 -5.87 2.85
N VAL A 64 -0.88 -5.12 1.91
CA VAL A 64 -0.95 -3.65 2.00
C VAL A 64 -1.66 -3.20 3.29
N ARG A 65 -2.78 -3.84 3.64
CA ARG A 65 -3.50 -3.53 4.89
C ARG A 65 -2.63 -3.79 6.11
N GLU A 66 -1.91 -4.91 6.14
CA GLU A 66 -0.98 -5.25 7.21
C GLU A 66 0.15 -4.21 7.31
N ALA A 67 0.76 -3.85 6.19
CA ALA A 67 1.80 -2.83 6.11
C ALA A 67 1.30 -1.47 6.66
N LEU A 68 0.16 -0.98 6.18
CA LEU A 68 -0.42 0.29 6.65
C LEU A 68 -0.77 0.25 8.15
N THR A 69 -1.35 -0.84 8.63
CA THR A 69 -1.71 -1.00 10.06
C THR A 69 -0.46 -1.01 10.94
N THR A 70 0.64 -1.55 10.44
CA THR A 70 1.94 -1.62 11.14
C THR A 70 2.65 -0.27 11.12
N TYR A 71 2.58 0.44 10.00
CA TYR A 71 3.27 1.71 9.75
C TYR A 71 2.64 2.89 10.50
N LEU A 72 1.31 3.02 10.45
CA LEU A 72 0.58 4.20 10.92
C LEU A 72 0.81 4.60 12.39
N PRO A 73 0.98 3.68 13.36
CA PRO A 73 1.26 4.05 14.75
C PRO A 73 2.52 4.89 14.93
N ASP A 74 3.55 4.63 14.12
CA ASP A 74 4.86 5.28 14.20
C ASP A 74 5.07 6.33 13.07
N ALA A 75 4.11 6.44 12.15
CA ALA A 75 4.21 7.30 10.99
C ALA A 75 4.19 8.80 11.35
N PRO A 76 4.86 9.67 10.56
CA PRO A 76 4.70 11.12 10.64
C PRO A 76 3.23 11.54 10.53
N ALA A 77 2.84 12.60 11.26
CA ALA A 77 1.45 13.06 11.32
C ALA A 77 0.81 13.35 9.94
N ARG A 78 1.62 13.76 8.95
CA ARG A 78 1.16 14.02 7.58
C ARG A 78 0.64 12.76 6.87
N ASP A 79 1.07 11.58 7.31
CA ASP A 79 0.79 10.30 6.66
C ASP A 79 -0.47 9.63 7.25
N HIS A 80 -0.99 10.15 8.36
CA HIS A 80 -2.06 9.52 9.13
C HIS A 80 -3.41 9.53 8.42
N GLU A 81 -3.81 10.69 7.88
CA GLU A 81 -5.10 10.83 7.21
C GLU A 81 -5.12 10.07 5.87
N PRO A 82 -4.11 10.21 4.99
CA PRO A 82 -4.05 9.44 3.75
C PRO A 82 -3.99 7.92 4.01
N GLY A 83 -3.19 7.47 4.98
CA GLY A 83 -3.10 6.05 5.30
C GLY A 83 -4.41 5.45 5.83
N ARG A 84 -5.20 6.22 6.59
CA ARG A 84 -6.54 5.79 7.03
C ARG A 84 -7.55 5.76 5.88
N ALA A 85 -7.47 6.70 4.94
CA ALA A 85 -8.33 6.72 3.77
C ALA A 85 -8.13 5.46 2.90
N ILE A 86 -6.87 5.06 2.67
CA ILE A 86 -6.56 3.82 1.94
C ILE A 86 -7.14 2.59 2.65
N LEU A 87 -6.97 2.49 3.97
CA LEU A 87 -7.53 1.37 4.76
C LEU A 87 -9.06 1.27 4.61
N ALA A 88 -9.75 2.41 4.68
CA ALA A 88 -11.20 2.46 4.49
C ALA A 88 -11.62 1.98 3.08
N THR A 89 -10.90 2.37 2.03
CA THR A 89 -11.13 1.89 0.66
C THR A 89 -10.96 0.38 0.56
N LEU A 90 -9.87 -0.17 1.11
CA LEU A 90 -9.60 -1.61 1.10
C LEU A 90 -10.66 -2.43 1.84
N ASP A 91 -11.24 -1.88 2.92
CA ASP A 91 -12.31 -2.53 3.70
C ASP A 91 -13.67 -2.45 3.02
N GLY A 92 -13.97 -1.32 2.35
CA GLY A 92 -15.17 -1.17 1.52
C GLY A 92 -15.22 -2.19 0.38
N GLN A 93 -14.08 -2.42 -0.29
CA GLN A 93 -14.00 -3.37 -1.42
C GLN A 93 -14.15 -4.84 -0.99
N ARG A 94 -13.75 -5.19 0.24
CA ARG A 94 -14.00 -6.52 0.82
C ARG A 94 -15.49 -6.77 1.03
N SER A 95 -16.27 -5.73 1.31
CA SER A 95 -17.71 -5.81 1.54
C SER A 95 -18.52 -5.96 0.25
N SER A 96 -18.03 -5.43 -0.88
CA SER A 96 -18.69 -5.57 -2.19
C SER A 96 -18.42 -6.90 -2.89
N SER A 97 -17.47 -7.71 -2.39
CA SER A 97 -17.10 -9.01 -2.97
C SER A 97 -17.70 -10.21 -2.22
N GLN A 98 -18.63 -9.97 -1.28
CA GLN A 98 -19.38 -10.99 -0.52
C GLN A 98 -20.84 -11.05 -0.95
#